data_AF-A0A6C0JHK4-F1
#
_entry.id   AF-A0A6C0JHK4-F1
#
_cell.length_a   1.000
_cell.length_b   1.000
_cell.length_c   1.000
_cell.angle_alpha   90.00
_cell.angle_beta   90.00
_cell.angle_gamma   90.00
#
_symmetry.space_group_name_H-M   'P 1'
#
loop_
_entity.id
_entity.type
_entity.pdbx_description
1 polymer ?
#
loop_
_entity_poly.entity_id
_entity_poly.type
_entity_poly.pdbx_seq_one_letter_code
_entity_poly.pdbx_strand_id
1 'polypeptide(L)'
;MSKSMYGVVNGVYYFNNDRLDEINNRIYSRNESSMPLQPQFSVRPISTKYAYMHVVDGRKKPTVELNNYPQFSVNKVFNPGNKQAPWSGFASNIDSESSLRSQNFALQSCNKAKYVPSSNSDMFIVDINDGIVENQPFPDLFQEPNFNKFNPNTCNTGKDLWGNCTRQQIRLNECCNKSMLD
;
A
#
# COMPACT_ATOMS: atom_id res chain seq x y z
N MET A 1 4.29 52.34 -16.87
CA MET A 1 3.90 50.97 -17.27
C MET A 1 4.95 50.01 -16.75
N SER A 2 4.64 49.22 -15.71
CA SER A 2 5.56 48.20 -15.20
C SER A 2 5.66 47.06 -16.21
N LYS A 3 6.89 46.80 -16.66
CA LYS A 3 7.22 45.76 -17.65
C LYS A 3 6.97 44.39 -17.00
N SER A 4 5.95 43.66 -17.46
CA SER A 4 5.69 42.30 -16.98
C SER A 4 6.83 41.36 -17.40
N MET A 5 7.23 40.44 -16.53
CA MET A 5 8.25 39.44 -16.85
C MET A 5 7.75 38.50 -17.95
N TYR A 6 8.60 38.26 -18.96
CA TYR A 6 8.28 37.38 -20.07
C TYR A 6 8.14 35.92 -19.56
N GLY A 7 7.05 35.26 -19.93
CA GLY A 7 6.75 33.88 -19.52
C GLY A 7 6.02 33.74 -18.17
N VAL A 8 5.68 34.85 -17.51
CA VAL A 8 4.93 34.84 -16.25
C VAL A 8 3.49 35.29 -16.51
N VAL A 9 2.52 34.55 -15.98
CA VAL A 9 1.11 34.91 -16.07
C VAL A 9 0.89 36.22 -15.30
N ASN A 10 0.34 37.24 -15.97
CA ASN A 10 -0.04 38.50 -15.33
C ASN A 10 -1.34 38.29 -14.53
N GLY A 11 -1.21 37.85 -13.28
CA GLY A 11 -2.34 37.63 -12.37
C GLY A 11 -1.99 36.74 -11.17
N VAL A 12 -2.99 36.39 -10.37
CA VAL A 12 -2.87 35.43 -9.25
C VAL A 12 -3.46 34.10 -9.71
N TYR A 13 -2.67 33.03 -9.63
CA TYR A 13 -3.12 31.68 -9.95
C TYR A 13 -3.45 30.92 -8.66
N TYR A 14 -4.71 30.53 -8.49
CA TYR A 14 -5.15 29.76 -7.33
C TYR A 14 -5.03 28.25 -7.60
N PHE A 15 -4.08 27.59 -6.94
CA PHE A 15 -3.93 26.13 -6.96
C PHE A 15 -4.48 25.52 -5.66
N ASN A 16 -4.88 24.24 -5.72
CA ASN A 16 -5.29 23.48 -4.52
C ASN A 16 -4.04 22.89 -3.81
N ASN A 17 -3.06 23.73 -3.45
CA ASN A 17 -1.79 23.26 -2.87
C ASN A 17 -2.02 22.52 -1.54
N ASP A 18 -2.94 23.01 -0.69
CA ASP A 18 -3.28 22.35 0.58
C ASP A 18 -3.75 20.90 0.39
N ARG A 19 -4.51 20.65 -0.68
CA ARG A 19 -4.98 19.30 -1.02
C ARG A 19 -3.84 18.43 -1.54
N LEU A 20 -2.92 18.99 -2.33
CA LEU A 20 -1.74 18.26 -2.80
C LEU A 20 -0.86 17.86 -1.61
N ASP A 21 -0.65 18.77 -0.68
CA ASP A 21 0.12 18.51 0.53
C ASP A 21 -0.56 17.46 1.42
N GLU A 22 -1.89 17.53 1.61
CA GLU A 22 -2.65 16.48 2.31
C GLU A 22 -2.45 15.10 1.67
N ILE A 23 -2.60 15.02 0.34
CA ILE A 23 -2.43 13.76 -0.39
C ILE A 23 -1.00 13.24 -0.26
N ASN A 24 -0.01 14.12 -0.44
CA ASN A 24 1.40 13.77 -0.32
C ASN A 24 1.73 13.25 1.07
N ASN A 25 1.28 13.94 2.12
CA ASN A 25 1.47 13.53 3.51
C ASN A 25 0.82 12.18 3.79
N ARG A 26 -0.39 11.94 3.26
CA ARG A 26 -1.09 10.64 3.40
C ARG A 26 -0.42 9.51 2.64
N ILE A 27 0.21 9.78 1.50
CA ILE A 27 0.97 8.78 0.76
C ILE A 27 2.26 8.47 1.51
N TYR A 28 2.96 9.50 1.98
CA TYR A 28 4.18 9.38 2.75
C TYR A 28 3.97 8.59 4.06
N SER A 29 2.91 8.90 4.82
CA SER A 29 2.61 8.25 6.09
C SER A 29 2.32 6.75 5.98
N ARG A 30 1.98 6.24 4.79
CA ARG A 30 1.80 4.79 4.54
C ARG A 30 3.13 4.05 4.45
N ASN A 31 4.22 4.75 4.16
CA ASN A 31 5.56 4.16 4.06
C ASN A 31 6.29 4.15 5.41
N GLU A 32 5.70 4.78 6.44
CA GLU A 32 6.24 4.78 7.79
C GLU A 32 5.52 3.77 8.69
N SER A 33 6.28 3.08 9.52
CA SER A 33 5.73 2.20 10.55
C SER A 33 5.05 3.02 11.64
N SER A 34 3.94 2.53 12.19
CA SER A 34 3.22 3.23 13.27
C SER A 34 4.05 3.41 14.55
N MET A 35 5.05 2.56 14.78
CA MET A 35 5.98 2.63 15.91
C MET A 35 7.40 2.26 15.46
N PRO A 36 8.45 2.78 16.12
CA PRO A 36 9.83 2.44 15.78
C PRO A 36 10.07 0.94 15.99
N LEU A 37 10.48 0.27 14.92
CA LEU A 37 10.75 -1.16 14.92
C LEU A 37 12.18 -1.45 15.38
N GLN A 38 12.38 -2.58 16.04
CA GLN A 38 13.70 -3.04 16.43
C GLN A 38 14.55 -3.35 15.18
N PRO A 39 15.75 -2.76 15.03
CA PRO A 39 16.64 -3.08 13.93
C PRO A 39 17.27 -4.46 14.12
N GLN A 40 17.51 -5.15 13.00
CA GLN A 40 18.27 -6.40 12.98
C GLN A 40 19.73 -6.12 12.62
N PHE A 41 20.64 -6.33 13.58
CA PHE A 41 22.07 -6.21 13.34
C PHE A 41 22.63 -7.53 12.81
N SER A 42 23.30 -7.47 11.66
CA SER A 42 24.15 -8.57 11.21
C SER A 42 25.50 -8.49 11.91
N VAL A 43 26.02 -9.66 12.29
CA VAL A 43 27.34 -9.76 12.89
C VAL A 43 28.38 -9.56 11.80
N ARG A 44 29.31 -8.61 11.98
CA ARG A 44 30.38 -8.39 11.00
C ARG A 44 31.46 -9.46 11.15
N PRO A 45 31.92 -10.08 10.05
CA PRO A 45 33.01 -11.04 10.11
C PRO A 45 34.31 -10.34 10.54
N ILE A 46 35.13 -11.07 11.29
CA ILE A 46 36.46 -10.63 11.72
C ILE A 46 37.51 -11.57 11.15
N SER A 47 38.73 -11.06 10.95
CA SER A 47 39.83 -11.89 10.45
C SER A 47 40.22 -12.95 11.46
N THR A 48 40.25 -14.21 11.03
CA THR A 48 40.69 -15.35 11.84
C THR A 48 42.15 -15.73 11.62
N LYS A 49 42.86 -15.04 10.70
CA LYS A 49 44.22 -15.40 10.24
C LYS A 49 45.23 -15.60 11.37
N TYR A 50 45.12 -14.83 12.45
CA TYR A 50 46.03 -14.88 13.60
C TYR A 50 45.30 -15.24 14.90
N ALA A 51 44.07 -15.73 14.82
CA ALA A 51 43.28 -16.11 15.98
C ALA A 51 43.54 -17.58 16.33
N TYR A 52 44.32 -17.83 17.39
CA TYR A 52 44.43 -19.16 17.98
C TYR A 52 43.29 -19.35 19.01
N MET A 53 42.45 -20.36 18.79
CA MET A 53 41.35 -20.75 19.69
C MET A 53 40.33 -19.65 20.06
N HIS A 54 40.14 -18.59 19.25
CA HIS A 54 39.11 -17.53 19.45
C HIS A 54 38.88 -17.11 20.91
N VAL A 55 39.92 -17.11 21.75
CA VAL A 55 39.78 -16.88 23.20
C VAL A 55 39.43 -15.42 23.48
N VAL A 56 39.76 -14.51 22.56
CA VAL A 56 39.50 -13.08 22.66
C VAL A 56 38.59 -12.63 21.53
N ASP A 57 37.50 -11.95 21.87
CA ASP A 57 36.63 -11.30 20.88
C ASP A 57 37.34 -10.07 20.30
N GLY A 58 37.70 -10.15 19.02
CA GLY A 58 38.34 -9.05 18.28
C GLY A 58 37.37 -7.96 17.80
N ARG A 59 36.09 -8.04 18.14
CA ARG A 59 35.09 -7.05 17.71
C ARG A 59 35.30 -5.72 18.42
N LYS A 60 35.22 -4.65 17.65
CA LYS A 60 35.23 -3.29 18.19
C LYS A 60 33.98 -3.09 19.04
N LYS A 61 34.17 -2.65 20.29
CA LYS A 61 33.06 -2.28 21.17
C LYS A 61 32.27 -1.11 20.56
N PRO A 62 30.94 -1.13 20.63
CA PRO A 62 30.12 -0.04 20.12
C PRO A 62 30.39 1.25 20.90
N THR A 63 30.41 2.38 20.19
CA THR A 63 30.58 3.71 20.81
C THR A 63 29.26 4.28 21.33
N VAL A 64 28.14 3.77 20.82
CA VAL A 64 26.78 4.28 21.11
C VAL A 64 25.97 3.16 21.74
N GLU A 65 25.16 3.52 22.73
CA GLU A 65 24.24 2.60 23.39
C GLU A 65 23.10 2.16 22.46
N LEU A 66 22.54 0.99 22.73
CA LEU A 66 21.42 0.47 21.97
C LEU A 66 20.11 1.11 22.47
N ASN A 67 19.31 1.61 21.53
CA ASN A 67 17.97 2.11 21.85
C ASN A 67 17.05 0.98 22.34
N ASN A 68 16.17 1.30 23.30
CA ASN A 68 15.14 0.37 23.75
C ASN A 68 13.93 0.42 22.81
N TYR A 69 13.58 -0.73 22.24
CA TYR A 69 12.44 -0.87 21.34
C TYR A 69 11.36 -1.73 21.99
N PRO A 70 10.07 -1.35 21.86
CA PRO A 70 8.98 -2.18 22.33
C PRO A 70 8.89 -3.48 21.51
N GLN A 71 8.33 -4.52 22.12
CA GLN A 71 8.08 -5.78 21.44
C GLN A 71 7.09 -5.59 20.28
N PHE A 72 7.44 -6.13 19.11
CA PHE A 72 6.59 -6.01 17.94
C PHE A 72 5.31 -6.86 18.08
N SER A 73 4.16 -6.30 17.69
CA SER A 73 2.88 -6.98 17.63
C SER A 73 2.11 -6.54 16.41
N VAL A 74 1.68 -7.51 15.58
CA VAL A 74 0.93 -7.26 14.34
C VAL A 74 -0.40 -6.54 14.60
N ASN A 75 -1.03 -6.79 15.75
CA ASN A 75 -2.31 -6.16 16.11
C ASN A 75 -2.17 -4.67 16.47
N LYS A 76 -0.98 -4.22 16.87
CA LYS A 76 -0.76 -2.85 17.38
C LYS A 76 0.08 -1.99 16.44
N VAL A 77 0.97 -2.60 15.66
CA VAL A 77 1.96 -1.89 14.87
C VAL A 77 1.83 -2.29 13.41
N PHE A 78 1.50 -1.31 12.56
CA PHE A 78 1.61 -1.47 11.12
C PHE A 78 3.07 -1.41 10.69
N ASN A 79 3.50 -2.39 9.92
CA ASN A 79 4.83 -2.46 9.32
C ASN A 79 4.70 -2.46 7.78
N PRO A 80 5.02 -1.36 7.09
CA PRO A 80 5.00 -1.29 5.63
C PRO A 80 6.19 -1.99 4.96
N GLY A 81 7.11 -2.56 5.73
CA GLY A 81 8.30 -3.24 5.25
C GLY A 81 8.04 -4.57 4.54
N ASN A 82 9.04 -5.45 4.57
CA ASN A 82 8.97 -6.74 3.89
C ASN A 82 8.05 -7.75 4.63
N LYS A 83 7.84 -8.91 4.02
CA LYS A 83 7.07 -10.04 4.60
C LYS A 83 7.61 -10.52 5.96
N GLN A 84 8.84 -10.15 6.34
CA GLN A 84 9.49 -10.57 7.57
C GLN A 84 9.47 -9.45 8.61
N ALA A 85 8.52 -9.54 9.54
CA ALA A 85 8.48 -8.66 10.71
C ALA A 85 9.75 -8.78 11.59
N PRO A 86 10.01 -7.81 12.48
CA PRO A 86 11.09 -7.90 13.46
C PRO A 86 11.03 -9.20 14.27
N TRP A 87 12.19 -9.80 14.51
CA TRP A 87 12.32 -11.08 15.22
C TRP A 87 11.60 -11.11 16.57
N SER A 88 11.58 -9.99 17.30
CA SER A 88 10.95 -9.89 18.62
C SER A 88 9.48 -10.30 18.64
N GLY A 89 8.73 -10.00 17.57
CA GLY A 89 7.32 -10.39 17.48
C GLY A 89 7.13 -11.90 17.34
N PHE A 90 7.97 -12.56 16.53
CA PHE A 90 7.98 -14.01 16.40
C PHE A 90 8.44 -14.67 17.71
N ALA A 91 9.55 -14.20 18.28
CA ALA A 91 10.14 -14.75 19.50
C ALA A 91 9.17 -14.74 20.68
N SER A 92 8.31 -13.73 20.76
CA SER A 92 7.30 -13.64 21.81
C SER A 92 6.07 -14.52 21.61
N ASN A 93 5.81 -14.99 20.39
CA ASN A 93 4.61 -15.73 20.02
C ASN A 93 4.94 -17.07 19.34
N ILE A 94 6.05 -17.71 19.73
CA ILE A 94 6.55 -18.95 19.12
C ILE A 94 5.47 -20.02 19.10
N ASP A 95 4.74 -20.22 20.20
CA ASP A 95 3.70 -21.25 20.28
C ASP A 95 2.57 -21.02 19.28
N SER A 96 2.15 -19.77 19.10
CA SER A 96 1.11 -19.39 18.15
C SER A 96 1.60 -19.56 16.72
N GLU A 97 2.81 -19.12 16.41
CA GLU A 97 3.45 -19.30 15.11
C GLU A 97 3.65 -20.78 14.75
N SER A 98 4.11 -21.60 15.70
CA SER A 98 4.26 -23.04 15.53
C SER A 98 2.91 -23.74 15.35
N SER A 99 1.86 -23.30 16.04
CA SER A 99 0.49 -23.77 15.84
C SER A 99 -0.05 -23.40 14.45
N LEU A 100 0.11 -22.14 14.03
CA LEU A 100 -0.30 -21.66 12.70
C LEU A 100 0.44 -22.39 11.58
N ARG A 101 1.72 -22.68 11.76
CA ARG A 101 2.54 -23.50 10.85
C ARG A 101 2.30 -25.00 10.98
N SER A 102 1.39 -25.41 11.87
CA SER A 102 1.08 -26.81 12.18
C SER A 102 2.31 -27.67 12.55
N GLN A 103 3.34 -27.06 13.15
CA GLN A 103 4.57 -27.75 13.56
C GLN A 103 4.37 -28.67 14.77
N ASN A 104 3.32 -28.42 15.57
CA ASN A 104 3.01 -29.20 16.76
C ASN A 104 2.41 -30.59 16.43
N PHE A 105 2.10 -30.86 15.16
CA PHE A 105 1.53 -32.13 14.71
C PHE A 105 2.59 -32.93 13.96
N ALA A 106 2.83 -34.16 14.40
CA ALA A 106 3.63 -35.11 13.62
C ALA A 106 2.90 -35.45 12.31
N LEU A 107 3.67 -35.64 11.24
CA LEU A 107 3.14 -36.21 9.99
C LEU A 107 2.67 -37.64 10.28
N GLN A 108 1.35 -37.86 10.24
CA GLN A 108 0.74 -39.18 10.45
C GLN A 108 0.05 -39.61 9.17
N SER A 109 0.23 -40.87 8.76
CA SER A 109 -0.39 -41.46 7.57
C SER A 109 -1.74 -42.13 7.87
N CYS A 110 -2.54 -41.54 8.77
CA CYS A 110 -3.81 -42.12 9.22
C CYS A 110 -5.00 -41.23 8.84
N ASN A 111 -6.21 -41.82 8.78
CA ASN A 111 -7.45 -41.12 8.40
C ASN A 111 -7.85 -39.96 9.34
N LYS A 112 -7.15 -39.77 10.46
CA LYS A 112 -7.33 -38.66 11.42
C LYS A 112 -6.24 -37.58 11.30
N ALA A 113 -5.31 -37.71 10.35
CA ALA A 113 -4.31 -36.69 10.10
C ALA A 113 -5.02 -35.40 9.63
N LYS A 114 -4.69 -34.29 10.29
CA LYS A 114 -5.28 -32.96 10.07
C LYS A 114 -5.28 -32.65 8.56
N TYR A 115 -6.44 -32.34 7.99
CA TYR A 115 -6.57 -32.03 6.57
C TYR A 115 -5.93 -30.65 6.29
N VAL A 116 -4.76 -30.65 5.68
CA VAL A 116 -4.14 -29.45 5.10
C VAL A 116 -4.42 -29.51 3.60
N PRO A 117 -5.24 -28.58 3.05
CA PRO A 117 -5.50 -28.55 1.62
C PRO A 117 -4.18 -28.38 0.85
N SER A 118 -4.03 -29.10 -0.25
CA SER A 118 -2.86 -28.94 -1.12
C SER A 118 -2.88 -27.54 -1.76
N SER A 119 -1.72 -27.00 -2.12
CA SER A 119 -1.64 -25.72 -2.83
C SER A 119 -2.36 -25.74 -4.19
N ASN A 120 -2.69 -26.93 -4.70
CA ASN A 120 -3.42 -27.14 -5.93
C ASN A 120 -4.93 -27.40 -5.72
N SER A 121 -5.42 -27.28 -4.48
CA SER A 121 -6.85 -27.44 -4.20
C SER A 121 -7.63 -26.22 -4.65
N ASP A 122 -8.92 -26.43 -4.92
CA ASP A 122 -9.90 -25.41 -5.31
C ASP A 122 -10.02 -24.24 -4.30
N MET A 123 -9.52 -24.41 -3.07
CA MET A 123 -9.44 -23.33 -2.08
C MET A 123 -8.38 -22.28 -2.44
N PHE A 124 -7.30 -22.68 -3.10
CA PHE A 124 -6.15 -21.81 -3.43
C PHE A 124 -6.02 -21.54 -4.93
N ILE A 125 -6.43 -22.50 -5.77
CA ILE A 125 -6.52 -22.31 -7.21
C ILE A 125 -7.96 -21.94 -7.54
N VAL A 126 -8.15 -20.73 -8.08
CA VAL A 126 -9.43 -20.31 -8.63
C VAL A 126 -9.47 -20.77 -10.08
N ASP A 127 -10.00 -21.96 -10.33
CA ASP A 127 -10.43 -22.35 -11.67
C ASP A 127 -11.81 -21.74 -11.92
N ILE A 128 -11.83 -20.64 -12.67
CA ILE A 128 -13.08 -20.08 -13.19
C ILE A 128 -13.51 -20.99 -14.34
N ASN A 129 -14.38 -21.95 -14.03
CA ASN A 129 -15.02 -22.73 -15.08
C ASN A 129 -15.90 -21.77 -15.91
N ASP A 130 -15.49 -21.47 -17.14
CA ASP A 130 -16.17 -20.58 -18.11
C ASP A 130 -17.63 -20.99 -18.46
N GLY A 131 -18.14 -22.08 -17.86
CA GLY A 131 -19.45 -22.66 -18.16
C GLY A 131 -20.58 -22.33 -17.18
N ILE A 132 -20.33 -21.59 -16.09
CA ILE A 132 -21.41 -21.19 -15.18
C ILE A 132 -22.07 -19.94 -15.74
N VAL A 133 -23.15 -20.13 -16.50
CA VAL A 133 -24.05 -19.04 -16.92
C VAL A 133 -24.87 -18.64 -15.69
N GLU A 134 -24.33 -17.76 -14.85
CA GLU A 134 -25.14 -17.10 -13.84
C GLU A 134 -26.05 -16.06 -14.49
N ASN A 135 -27.32 -16.02 -14.09
CA ASN A 135 -28.24 -14.99 -14.54
C ASN A 135 -27.80 -13.64 -13.96
N GLN A 136 -27.21 -12.79 -14.79
CA GLN A 136 -26.82 -11.43 -14.45
C GLN A 136 -28.04 -10.64 -13.94
N PRO A 137 -28.07 -10.20 -12.66
CA PRO A 137 -29.22 -9.49 -12.09
C PRO A 137 -29.47 -8.13 -12.73
N PHE A 138 -28.46 -7.55 -13.41
CA PHE A 138 -28.54 -6.26 -14.09
C PHE A 138 -28.67 -6.46 -15.61
N PRO A 139 -29.88 -6.45 -16.18
CA PRO A 139 -30.10 -6.74 -17.60
C PRO A 139 -29.43 -5.72 -18.54
N ASP A 140 -29.16 -4.51 -18.05
CA ASP A 140 -28.63 -3.41 -18.85
C ASP A 140 -27.10 -3.27 -18.75
N LEU A 141 -26.43 -4.08 -17.92
CA LEU A 141 -24.98 -3.96 -17.66
C LEU A 141 -24.13 -4.09 -18.93
N PHE A 142 -24.61 -4.90 -19.88
CA PHE A 142 -23.95 -5.15 -21.17
C PHE A 142 -24.73 -4.60 -22.36
N GLN A 143 -25.80 -3.83 -22.12
CA GLN A 143 -26.53 -3.16 -23.19
C GLN A 143 -25.83 -1.85 -23.52
N GLU A 144 -25.51 -1.64 -24.79
CA GLU A 144 -25.06 -0.34 -25.27
C GLU A 144 -26.28 0.57 -25.49
N PRO A 145 -26.44 1.66 -24.73
CA PRO A 145 -27.56 2.57 -24.91
C PRO A 145 -27.41 3.34 -26.24
N ASN A 146 -28.43 3.24 -27.10
CA ASN A 146 -28.55 4.09 -28.28
C ASN A 146 -29.02 5.50 -27.86
N PHE A 147 -28.09 6.46 -27.82
CA PHE A 147 -28.43 7.86 -27.55
C PHE A 147 -28.79 8.60 -28.85
N ASN A 148 -29.75 9.52 -28.76
CA ASN A 148 -30.04 10.47 -29.84
C ASN A 148 -28.81 11.35 -30.14
N LYS A 149 -28.72 11.93 -31.34
CA LYS A 149 -27.70 12.93 -31.72
C LYS A 149 -27.91 14.27 -30.98
N PHE A 150 -27.94 14.25 -29.67
CA PHE A 150 -28.06 15.42 -28.83
C PHE A 150 -26.99 15.34 -27.75
N ASN A 151 -26.14 16.36 -27.69
CA ASN A 151 -25.12 16.47 -26.65
C ASN A 151 -25.64 17.37 -25.52
N PRO A 152 -26.05 16.83 -24.36
CA PRO A 152 -26.55 17.65 -23.25
C PRO A 152 -25.45 18.51 -22.60
N ASN A 153 -24.19 18.29 -22.96
CA ASN A 153 -23.07 19.05 -22.44
C ASN A 153 -22.90 20.39 -23.19
N THR A 154 -23.69 21.39 -22.78
CA THR A 154 -23.67 22.76 -23.33
C THR A 154 -22.34 23.48 -23.10
N CYS A 155 -21.71 23.27 -21.93
CA CYS A 155 -20.42 23.87 -21.55
C CYS A 155 -19.20 23.09 -22.10
N ASN A 156 -19.41 22.04 -22.91
CA ASN A 156 -18.37 21.22 -23.54
C ASN A 156 -17.25 20.74 -22.57
N THR A 157 -17.63 20.42 -21.32
CA THR A 157 -16.71 19.93 -20.27
C THR A 157 -16.32 18.46 -20.49
N GLY A 158 -15.27 17.98 -19.85
CA GLY A 158 -14.88 16.56 -19.82
C GLY A 158 -13.87 16.13 -20.88
N LYS A 159 -13.34 17.08 -21.67
CA LYS A 159 -12.38 16.81 -22.75
C LYS A 159 -10.90 16.93 -22.35
N ASP A 160 -10.62 17.54 -21.20
CA ASP A 160 -9.24 17.80 -20.79
C ASP A 160 -8.51 16.53 -20.35
N LEU A 161 -7.22 16.46 -20.72
CA LEU A 161 -6.33 15.34 -20.37
C LEU A 161 -6.08 15.25 -18.85
N TRP A 162 -6.09 16.39 -18.17
CA TRP A 162 -5.84 16.52 -16.72
C TRP A 162 -6.97 17.28 -16.04
N GLY A 163 -7.41 16.83 -14.87
CA GLY A 163 -8.48 17.48 -14.12
C GLY A 163 -9.87 17.36 -14.76
N ASN A 164 -10.14 16.25 -15.48
CA ASN A 164 -11.39 16.05 -16.23
C ASN A 164 -12.68 15.98 -15.38
N CYS A 165 -12.55 16.03 -14.05
CA CYS A 165 -13.71 16.02 -13.18
C CYS A 165 -14.60 17.23 -13.50
N THR A 166 -15.83 16.94 -13.92
CA THR A 166 -16.82 17.95 -14.37
C THR A 166 -16.99 19.06 -13.35
N ARG A 167 -16.94 18.75 -12.05
CA ARG A 167 -17.01 19.73 -10.96
C ARG A 167 -15.91 20.79 -11.01
N GLN A 168 -14.67 20.40 -11.35
CA GLN A 168 -13.54 21.34 -11.40
C GLN A 168 -13.52 22.13 -12.71
N GLN A 169 -13.90 21.49 -13.82
CA GLN A 169 -14.02 22.16 -15.11
C GLN A 169 -15.15 23.20 -15.12
N ILE A 170 -16.30 22.89 -14.49
CA ILE A 170 -17.39 23.86 -14.32
C ILE A 170 -16.92 25.06 -13.50
N ARG A 171 -16.12 24.84 -12.44
CA ARG A 171 -15.56 25.93 -11.62
C ARG A 171 -14.63 26.86 -12.42
N LEU A 172 -13.87 26.30 -13.37
CA LEU A 172 -12.87 27.03 -14.15
C LEU A 172 -13.43 27.62 -15.45
N ASN A 173 -14.51 27.05 -16.00
CA ASN A 173 -15.12 27.52 -17.25
C ASN A 173 -16.15 28.63 -16.99
N GLU A 174 -15.93 29.79 -17.61
CA GLU A 174 -16.83 30.95 -17.54
C GLU A 174 -18.24 30.68 -18.09
N CYS A 175 -18.39 29.68 -18.97
CA CYS A 175 -19.65 29.34 -19.64
C CYS A 175 -20.77 28.96 -18.65
N CYS A 176 -20.43 28.28 -17.55
CA CYS A 176 -21.39 27.78 -16.57
C CYS A 176 -21.53 28.70 -15.32
N ASN A 177 -20.71 29.75 -15.19
CA ASN A 177 -20.81 30.72 -14.07
C ASN A 177 -21.95 31.74 -14.25
N LYS A 178 -22.50 31.90 -15.47
CA LYS A 178 -23.63 32.81 -15.74
C LYS A 178 -25.00 32.27 -15.34
N SER A 179 -25.14 30.96 -15.14
CA SER A 179 -26.43 30.31 -14.80
C SER A 179 -26.67 30.16 -13.29
N MET A 180 -25.82 30.75 -12.44
CA MET A 180 -25.98 30.73 -10.96
C MET A 180 -26.40 32.10 -10.39
N LEU A 181 -26.75 33.07 -11.24
CA LEU A 181 -27.16 34.43 -10.84
C LEU A 181 -28.66 34.71 -11.02
N ASP A 182 -29.48 33.70 -11.32
CA ASP A 182 -30.94 33.76 -11.29
C ASP A 182 -31.50 32.82 -10.21
#